data_AF-A0A0G4PP15-F1
#
_entry.id   AF-A0A0G4PP15-F1
#
_cell.length_a   1.000
_cell.length_b   1.000
_cell.length_c   1.000
_cell.angle_alpha   90.00
_cell.angle_beta   90.00
_cell.angle_gamma   90.00
#
_symmetry.space_group_name_H-M   'P 1'
#
loop_
_entity.id
_entity.type
_entity.pdbx_description
1 polymer ?
#
loop_
_entity_poly.entity_id
_entity_poly.type
_entity_poly.pdbx_seq_one_letter_code
_entity_poly.pdbx_strand_id
1 'polypeptide(L)'
;MRQLYQAYVTPIVDYADTFAEIKIELDRETARERAETATSTSDIIVYSDASGRKDHLGAAVVALNKNQEVIGSEQVQVGPMNRWSVHMAELIGIFYAISIVFKLAHQRPTDAYRDPTTTTILCDSKSALQSIQNARNRSGQQIVHTILSAATEVQARNIALRLQ
;
A
#
# COMPACT_ATOMS: atom_id res chain seq x y z
N MET A 1 32.33 -20.68 -31.80
CA MET A 1 31.83 -21.31 -30.56
C MET A 1 31.09 -20.25 -29.75
N ARG A 2 29.76 -20.23 -29.85
CA ARG A 2 28.82 -19.44 -29.02
C ARG A 2 28.63 -20.18 -27.69
N GLN A 3 28.57 -19.46 -26.55
CA GLN A 3 27.86 -19.75 -25.28
C GLN A 3 28.55 -18.97 -24.13
N LEU A 4 27.91 -18.24 -23.19
CA LEU A 4 26.53 -18.19 -22.68
C LEU A 4 26.17 -16.75 -22.28
N TYR A 5 25.01 -16.27 -22.72
CA TYR A 5 24.26 -15.21 -22.03
C TYR A 5 23.48 -15.89 -20.91
N GLN A 6 23.85 -15.62 -19.66
CA GLN A 6 23.05 -16.01 -18.51
C GLN A 6 21.94 -14.97 -18.36
N ALA A 7 20.76 -15.30 -18.88
CA ALA A 7 19.55 -14.53 -18.60
C ALA A 7 19.32 -14.59 -17.09
N TYR A 8 19.35 -13.43 -16.42
CA TYR A 8 18.77 -13.28 -15.10
C TYR A 8 17.26 -13.53 -15.26
N VAL A 9 16.85 -14.76 -15.00
CA VAL A 9 15.44 -15.09 -14.79
C VAL A 9 15.06 -14.39 -13.49
N THR A 10 14.38 -13.25 -13.59
CA THR A 10 13.65 -12.69 -12.46
C THR A 10 12.73 -13.81 -11.97
N PRO A 11 12.79 -14.22 -10.69
CA PRO A 11 11.85 -15.20 -10.18
C PRO A 11 10.44 -14.65 -10.43
N ILE A 12 9.54 -15.52 -10.91
CA ILE A 12 8.12 -15.21 -10.94
C ILE A 12 7.71 -15.16 -9.47
N VAL A 13 7.79 -13.97 -8.87
CA VAL A 13 7.28 -13.74 -7.52
C VAL A 13 5.77 -13.85 -7.65
N ASP A 14 5.22 -14.91 -7.08
CA ASP A 14 3.77 -15.01 -6.92
C ASP A 14 3.36 -14.04 -5.82
N TYR A 15 2.84 -12.89 -6.24
CA TYR A 15 2.37 -11.84 -5.34
C TYR A 15 1.00 -12.16 -4.73
N ALA A 16 0.39 -13.31 -5.05
CA ALA A 16 -0.95 -13.67 -4.60
C ALA A 16 -1.12 -13.60 -3.07
N ASP A 17 -0.05 -13.83 -2.31
CA ASP A 17 -0.08 -13.85 -0.84
C ASP A 17 0.53 -12.61 -0.16
N THR A 18 0.82 -11.55 -0.93
CA THR A 18 1.52 -10.35 -0.44
C THR A 18 0.70 -9.47 0.50
N PHE A 19 -0.61 -9.45 0.32
CA PHE A 19 -1.54 -8.83 1.26
C PHE A 19 -2.34 -9.94 1.93
N ALA A 20 -2.54 -9.84 3.24
CA ALA A 20 -3.43 -10.76 3.95
C ALA A 20 -4.87 -10.67 3.43
N GLU A 21 -5.24 -9.48 2.93
CA GLU A 21 -6.54 -9.23 2.32
C GLU A 21 -6.47 -7.98 1.42
N ILE A 22 -7.09 -8.07 0.23
CA ILE A 22 -7.45 -6.88 -0.57
C ILE A 22 -8.97 -6.88 -0.74
N LYS A 23 -9.66 -5.86 -0.21
CA LYS A 23 -11.11 -5.68 -0.41
C LYS A 23 -11.40 -4.46 -1.27
N ILE A 24 -12.46 -4.58 -2.05
CA ILE A 24 -12.94 -3.53 -2.95
C ILE A 24 -14.46 -3.57 -2.88
N GLU A 25 -15.04 -2.61 -2.18
CA GLU A 25 -16.50 -2.53 -2.07
C GLU A 25 -17.12 -1.88 -3.31
N LEU A 26 -18.34 -2.31 -3.63
CA LEU A 26 -19.08 -1.81 -4.78
C LEU A 26 -19.87 -0.55 -4.46
N ASP A 27 -20.34 -0.42 -3.22
CA ASP A 27 -21.12 0.72 -2.74
C ASP A 27 -20.43 1.40 -1.55
N ARG A 28 -20.77 2.68 -1.38
CA ARG A 28 -20.16 3.57 -0.38
C ARG A 28 -20.50 3.17 1.05
N GLU A 29 -21.70 2.66 1.29
CA GLU A 29 -22.16 2.35 2.65
C GLU A 29 -21.42 1.13 3.19
N THR A 30 -21.33 0.07 2.39
CA THR A 30 -20.53 -1.11 2.70
C THR A 30 -19.05 -0.76 2.86
N ALA A 31 -18.51 0.15 2.02
CA ALA A 31 -17.13 0.62 2.15
C ALA A 31 -16.90 1.31 3.52
N ARG A 32 -17.85 2.13 3.96
CA ARG A 32 -17.80 2.82 5.25
C ARG A 32 -17.86 1.83 6.42
N GLU A 33 -18.82 0.91 6.41
CA GLU A 33 -18.98 -0.11 7.45
C GLU A 33 -17.72 -1.00 7.57
N ARG A 34 -17.12 -1.35 6.44
CA ARG A 34 -15.87 -2.12 6.39
C ARG A 34 -14.68 -1.31 6.91
N ALA A 35 -14.57 -0.03 6.56
CA ALA A 35 -13.54 0.87 7.13
C ALA A 35 -13.68 1.01 8.66
N GLU A 36 -14.90 1.08 9.19
CA GLU A 36 -15.17 1.12 10.64
C GLU A 36 -14.78 -0.20 11.33
N THR A 37 -15.11 -1.32 10.68
CA THR A 37 -14.69 -2.66 11.14
C THR A 37 -13.17 -2.78 11.12
N ALA A 38 -12.50 -2.33 10.06
CA ALA A 38 -11.04 -2.31 9.97
C ALA A 38 -10.43 -1.50 11.11
N THR A 39 -10.99 -0.31 11.38
CA THR A 39 -10.56 0.59 12.48
C THR A 39 -10.66 -0.08 13.84
N SER A 40 -11.67 -0.94 14.04
CA SER A 40 -11.89 -1.66 15.30
C SER A 40 -11.02 -2.92 15.45
N THR A 41 -10.55 -3.50 14.34
CA THR A 41 -9.87 -4.81 14.31
C THR A 41 -8.37 -4.74 14.00
N SER A 42 -7.86 -3.58 13.60
CA SER A 42 -6.44 -3.38 13.28
C SER A 42 -5.71 -2.71 14.44
N ASP A 43 -4.42 -3.01 14.58
CA ASP A 43 -3.54 -2.29 15.51
C ASP A 43 -3.14 -0.91 15.00
N ILE A 44 -3.02 -0.80 13.67
CA ILE A 44 -2.70 0.43 12.96
C ILE A 44 -3.65 0.58 11.77
N ILE A 45 -4.15 1.80 11.58
CA ILE A 45 -4.86 2.20 10.35
C ILE A 45 -4.02 3.23 9.63
N VAL A 46 -3.86 3.06 8.33
CA VAL A 46 -3.19 4.05 7.49
C VAL A 46 -4.15 4.53 6.42
N TYR A 47 -4.49 5.81 6.44
CA TYR A 47 -5.26 6.45 5.38
C TYR A 47 -4.30 6.96 4.31
N SER A 48 -4.63 6.74 3.04
CA SER A 48 -3.97 7.41 1.92
C SER A 48 -5.01 8.04 1.01
N ASP A 49 -4.73 9.25 0.54
CA ASP A 49 -5.56 9.99 -0.41
C ASP A 49 -4.65 10.75 -1.39
N ALA A 50 -5.05 10.86 -2.65
CA ALA A 50 -4.37 11.67 -3.64
C ALA A 50 -5.26 12.80 -4.16
N SER A 51 -4.65 13.97 -4.28
CA SER A 51 -5.39 15.16 -4.69
C SER A 51 -4.59 16.07 -5.60
N GLY A 52 -5.34 16.91 -6.30
CA GLY A 52 -4.85 17.84 -7.29
C GLY A 52 -5.07 19.28 -6.88
N ARG A 53 -4.00 20.10 -6.89
CA ARG A 53 -4.09 21.54 -6.61
C ARG A 53 -3.03 22.31 -7.41
N LYS A 54 -3.41 23.47 -7.97
CA LYS A 54 -2.50 24.37 -8.71
C LYS A 54 -1.66 23.61 -9.77
N ASP A 55 -2.33 22.85 -10.63
CA ASP A 55 -1.74 22.06 -11.71
C ASP A 55 -0.76 20.96 -11.28
N HIS A 56 -0.72 20.61 -10.00
CA HIS A 56 0.09 19.53 -9.45
C HIS A 56 -0.74 18.51 -8.71
N LEU A 57 -0.32 17.25 -8.81
CA LEU A 57 -0.82 16.15 -8.01
C LEU A 57 0.11 15.93 -6.81
N GLY A 58 -0.51 15.55 -5.70
CA GLY A 58 0.18 15.05 -4.52
C GLY A 58 -0.60 13.91 -3.89
N ALA A 59 0.03 13.22 -2.95
CA ALA A 59 -0.59 12.23 -2.10
C ALA A 59 -0.32 12.58 -0.64
N ALA A 60 -1.24 12.24 0.24
CA ALA A 60 -1.10 12.36 1.68
C ALA A 60 -1.36 11.01 2.34
N VAL A 61 -0.63 10.74 3.41
CA VAL A 61 -0.73 9.51 4.18
C VAL A 61 -0.75 9.86 5.67
N VAL A 62 -1.64 9.22 6.43
CA VAL A 62 -1.72 9.37 7.88
C VAL A 62 -1.92 8.01 8.52
N ALA A 63 -1.05 7.65 9.47
CA ALA A 63 -1.13 6.44 10.27
C ALA A 63 -1.63 6.76 11.69
N LEU A 64 -2.64 6.02 12.12
CA LEU A 64 -3.25 6.09 13.45
C LEU A 64 -3.00 4.78 14.21
N ASN A 65 -2.80 4.87 15.53
CA ASN A 65 -2.83 3.71 16.41
C ASN A 65 -4.29 3.34 16.82
N LYS A 66 -4.45 2.29 17.64
CA LYS A 66 -5.77 1.88 18.18
C LYS A 66 -6.53 2.97 18.93
N ASN A 67 -5.82 3.94 19.51
CA ASN A 67 -6.42 5.06 20.25
C ASN A 67 -6.79 6.22 19.31
N GLN A 68 -6.67 6.04 17.98
CA GLN A 68 -6.85 7.07 16.96
C GLN A 68 -5.84 8.23 17.05
N GLU A 69 -4.71 8.02 17.71
CA GLU A 69 -3.64 9.00 17.78
C GLU A 69 -2.77 8.90 16.53
N VAL A 70 -2.41 10.05 15.96
CA VAL A 70 -1.50 10.11 14.80
C VAL A 70 -0.10 9.69 15.24
N ILE A 71 0.37 8.57 14.69
CA ILE A 71 1.71 8.01 14.94
C ILE A 71 2.66 8.18 13.76
N GLY A 72 2.15 8.64 12.62
CA GLY A 72 2.96 8.98 11.46
C GLY A 72 2.13 9.68 10.38
N SER A 73 2.76 10.55 9.61
CA SER A 73 2.14 11.16 8.45
C SER A 73 3.19 11.57 7.43
N GLU A 74 2.78 11.64 6.17
CA GLU A 74 3.63 12.05 5.06
C GLU A 74 2.81 12.75 3.99
N GLN A 75 3.41 13.73 3.32
CA GLN A 75 2.85 14.40 2.15
C GLN A 75 3.88 14.35 1.03
N VAL A 76 3.44 13.95 -0.15
CA VAL A 76 4.32 13.71 -1.29
C VAL A 76 3.83 14.52 -2.47
N GLN A 77 4.71 15.32 -3.05
CA GLN A 77 4.45 15.93 -4.34
C GLN A 77 4.74 14.92 -5.45
N VAL A 78 3.73 14.57 -6.24
CA VAL A 78 3.86 13.57 -7.32
C VAL A 78 4.39 14.23 -8.58
N GLY A 79 3.77 15.33 -9.01
CA GLY A 79 4.21 16.06 -10.20
C GLY A 79 3.08 16.83 -10.89
N PRO A 80 3.34 17.41 -12.08
CA PRO A 80 2.36 18.22 -12.78
C PRO A 80 1.26 17.35 -13.43
N MET A 81 0.03 17.85 -13.41
CA MET A 81 -1.18 17.16 -13.93
C MET A 81 -1.14 16.86 -15.43
N ASN A 82 -0.29 17.56 -16.20
CA ASN A 82 -0.12 17.32 -17.63
C ASN A 82 0.78 16.10 -17.94
N ARG A 83 1.42 15.50 -16.93
CA ARG A 83 2.29 14.32 -17.05
C ARG A 83 1.88 13.17 -16.13
N TRP A 84 1.13 13.47 -15.08
CA TRP A 84 0.70 12.51 -14.07
C TRP A 84 -0.82 12.46 -13.98
N SER A 85 -1.36 11.27 -13.76
CA SER A 85 -2.79 11.06 -13.51
C SER A 85 -3.06 10.93 -12.02
N VAL A 86 -4.28 11.27 -11.59
CA VAL A 86 -4.73 11.03 -10.21
C VAL A 86 -4.54 9.56 -9.84
N HIS A 87 -4.89 8.63 -10.75
CA HIS A 87 -4.66 7.20 -10.56
C HIS A 87 -3.21 6.83 -10.20
N MET A 88 -2.20 7.44 -10.84
CA MET A 88 -0.81 7.23 -10.46
C MET A 88 -0.47 7.84 -9.11
N ALA A 89 -1.04 9.00 -8.79
CA ALA A 89 -0.87 9.63 -7.48
C ALA A 89 -1.47 8.77 -6.35
N GLU A 90 -2.61 8.11 -6.58
CA GLU A 90 -3.20 7.14 -5.65
C GLU A 90 -2.29 5.93 -5.41
N LEU A 91 -1.76 5.33 -6.47
CA LEU A 91 -0.80 4.22 -6.36
C LEU A 91 0.47 4.64 -5.60
N ILE A 92 0.95 5.86 -5.84
CA ILE A 92 2.07 6.42 -5.07
C ILE A 92 1.66 6.61 -3.59
N GLY A 93 0.45 7.11 -3.31
CA GLY A 93 -0.09 7.22 -1.96
C GLY A 93 -0.07 5.88 -1.22
N ILE A 94 -0.53 4.80 -1.86
CA ILE A 94 -0.49 3.43 -1.30
C ILE A 94 0.96 2.98 -1.05
N PHE A 95 1.89 3.24 -1.97
CA PHE A 95 3.30 2.90 -1.78
C PHE A 95 3.90 3.61 -0.55
N TYR A 96 3.58 4.90 -0.36
CA TYR A 96 4.02 5.64 0.83
C TYR A 96 3.30 5.20 2.11
N ALA A 97 2.04 4.74 2.02
CA ALA A 97 1.35 4.10 3.14
C ALA A 97 2.12 2.86 3.63
N ILE A 98 2.53 1.97 2.72
CA ILE A 98 3.36 0.80 3.05
C ILE A 98 4.70 1.24 3.65
N SER A 99 5.31 2.30 3.11
CA SER A 99 6.57 2.84 3.61
C SER A 99 6.47 3.36 5.05
N ILE A 100 5.36 4.02 5.42
CA ILE A 100 5.09 4.40 6.82
C ILE A 100 4.95 3.15 7.70
N VAL A 101 4.20 2.13 7.27
CA VAL A 101 4.06 0.88 8.04
C VAL A 101 5.43 0.24 8.28
N PHE A 102 6.26 0.17 7.24
CA PHE A 102 7.63 -0.33 7.32
C PHE A 102 8.46 0.48 8.33
N LYS A 103 8.42 1.81 8.25
CA LYS A 103 9.14 2.71 9.18
C LYS A 103 8.70 2.49 10.62
N LEU A 104 7.40 2.41 10.88
CA LEU A 104 6.84 2.16 12.21
C LEU A 104 7.25 0.78 12.74
N ALA A 105 7.32 -0.24 11.88
CA ALA A 105 7.78 -1.57 12.25
C ALA A 105 9.23 -1.58 12.77
N HIS A 106 10.13 -0.78 12.18
CA HIS A 106 11.54 -0.69 12.64
C HIS A 106 11.69 0.05 13.96
N GLN A 107 10.73 0.89 14.31
CA GLN A 107 10.77 1.67 15.55
C GLN A 107 10.23 0.88 16.76
N ARG A 108 9.72 -0.33 16.53
CA ARG A 108 9.17 -1.16 17.61
C ARG A 108 10.27 -1.85 18.42
N PRO A 109 10.11 -1.96 19.74
CA PRO A 109 10.99 -2.78 20.57
C PRO A 109 10.99 -4.25 20.12
N THR A 110 12.15 -4.88 20.14
CA THR A 110 12.39 -6.25 19.67
C THR A 110 11.53 -7.33 20.34
N ASP A 111 10.97 -7.05 21.53
CA ASP A 111 10.09 -7.98 22.26
C ASP A 111 8.62 -7.94 21.80
N ALA A 112 8.23 -6.99 20.94
CA ALA A 112 6.86 -6.80 20.47
C ALA A 112 6.46 -7.73 19.30
N TYR A 113 7.34 -8.62 18.83
CA TYR A 113 7.14 -9.44 17.63
C TYR A 113 6.40 -10.77 17.87
N ARG A 114 5.96 -11.07 19.10
CA ARG A 114 5.30 -12.35 19.41
C ARG A 114 3.95 -12.53 18.72
N ASP A 115 3.16 -11.46 18.61
CA ASP A 115 1.85 -11.50 17.97
C ASP A 115 1.88 -10.70 16.65
N PRO A 116 1.31 -11.23 15.55
CA PRO A 116 1.24 -10.51 14.30
C PRO A 116 0.49 -9.19 14.49
N THR A 117 1.09 -8.10 14.03
CA THR A 117 0.40 -6.80 14.03
C THR A 117 -0.48 -6.70 12.80
N THR A 118 -1.77 -6.48 13.02
CA THR A 118 -2.70 -6.21 11.93
C THR A 118 -2.62 -4.73 11.57
N THR A 119 -2.32 -4.44 10.31
CA THR A 119 -2.30 -3.07 9.79
C THR A 119 -3.18 -3.01 8.55
N THR A 120 -4.13 -2.07 8.52
CA THR A 120 -4.99 -1.88 7.35
C THR A 120 -4.71 -0.52 6.71
N ILE A 121 -4.42 -0.54 5.41
CA ILE A 121 -4.36 0.66 4.58
C ILE A 121 -5.75 0.88 3.98
N LEU A 122 -6.29 2.09 4.15
CA LEU A 122 -7.57 2.54 3.59
C LEU A 122 -7.31 3.54 2.46
N CYS A 123 -7.78 3.21 1.26
CA CYS A 123 -7.68 4.05 0.06
C CYS A 123 -9.06 4.09 -0.62
N ASP A 124 -9.54 5.29 -0.96
CA ASP A 124 -10.84 5.46 -1.61
C ASP A 124 -10.79 5.26 -3.14
N SER A 125 -9.60 5.04 -3.71
CA SER A 125 -9.42 4.78 -5.13
C SER A 125 -9.63 3.32 -5.51
N LYS A 126 -10.87 2.99 -5.84
CA LYS A 126 -11.26 1.70 -6.44
C LYS A 126 -10.36 1.29 -7.61
N SER A 127 -9.96 2.25 -8.44
CA SER A 127 -9.08 2.00 -9.59
C SER A 127 -7.68 1.53 -9.18
N ALA A 128 -7.12 2.10 -8.10
CA ALA A 128 -5.82 1.73 -7.57
C ALA A 128 -5.88 0.35 -6.91
N LEU A 129 -6.90 0.12 -6.06
CA LEU A 129 -7.16 -1.18 -5.46
C LEU A 129 -7.29 -2.29 -6.51
N GLN A 130 -8.06 -2.06 -7.57
CA GLN A 130 -8.23 -3.02 -8.66
C GLN A 130 -6.92 -3.28 -9.41
N SER A 131 -6.07 -2.27 -9.58
CA SER A 131 -4.79 -2.41 -10.27
C SER A 131 -3.81 -3.27 -9.47
N ILE A 132 -3.84 -3.16 -8.14
CA ILE A 132 -3.02 -3.99 -7.24
C ILE A 132 -3.58 -5.41 -7.16
N GLN A 133 -4.90 -5.56 -6.98
CA GLN A 133 -5.54 -6.88 -6.91
C GLN A 133 -5.38 -7.69 -8.20
N ASN A 134 -5.47 -7.02 -9.36
CA ASN A 134 -5.39 -7.67 -10.67
C ASN A 134 -4.02 -7.44 -11.33
N ALA A 135 -2.96 -7.36 -10.53
CA ALA A 135 -1.60 -7.18 -11.04
C ALA A 135 -1.26 -8.27 -12.07
N ARG A 136 -0.66 -7.85 -13.18
CA ARG A 136 -0.23 -8.72 -14.28
C ARG A 136 1.19 -8.37 -14.66
N ASN A 137 1.93 -9.33 -15.19
CA ASN A 137 3.28 -9.12 -15.71
C ASN A 137 3.25 -8.33 -17.03
N ARG A 138 2.94 -7.01 -16.98
CA ARG A 138 2.88 -6.10 -18.12
C ARG A 138 3.81 -4.90 -17.89
N SER A 139 4.45 -4.44 -18.96
CA SER A 139 5.48 -3.38 -18.95
C SER A 139 5.02 -1.98 -18.52
N GLY A 140 3.75 -1.78 -18.16
CA GLY A 140 3.21 -0.52 -17.64
C GLY A 140 2.84 -0.53 -16.15
N GLN A 141 3.05 -1.65 -15.45
CA GLN A 141 2.61 -1.83 -14.05
C GLN A 141 3.77 -1.76 -13.04
N GLN A 142 4.87 -1.06 -13.37
CA GLN A 142 6.06 -1.02 -12.52
C GLN A 142 5.75 -0.58 -11.08
N ILE A 143 4.93 0.47 -10.91
CA ILE A 143 4.52 0.94 -9.57
C ILE A 143 3.73 -0.12 -8.79
N VAL A 144 2.86 -0.89 -9.47
CA VAL A 144 2.10 -1.97 -8.83
C VAL A 144 3.04 -3.07 -8.34
N HIS A 145 4.02 -3.47 -9.15
CA HIS A 145 5.03 -4.43 -8.72
C HIS A 145 5.89 -3.91 -7.56
N THR A 146 6.22 -2.61 -7.55
CA THR A 146 6.92 -1.98 -6.43
C THR A 146 6.06 -2.00 -5.16
N ILE A 147 4.77 -1.71 -5.25
CA ILE A 147 3.81 -1.81 -4.12
C ILE A 147 3.78 -3.23 -3.57
N LEU A 148 3.65 -4.23 -4.45
CA LEU A 148 3.60 -5.62 -4.03
C LEU A 148 4.93 -6.05 -3.38
N SER A 149 6.07 -5.71 -3.98
CA SER A 149 7.38 -5.98 -3.38
C SER A 149 7.50 -5.35 -1.98
N ALA A 150 7.08 -4.09 -1.82
CA ALA A 150 7.13 -3.41 -0.52
C ALA A 150 6.20 -4.06 0.51
N ALA A 151 5.01 -4.52 0.10
CA ALA A 151 4.09 -5.24 0.97
C ALA A 151 4.66 -6.60 1.41
N THR A 152 5.37 -7.32 0.52
CA THR A 152 6.07 -8.57 0.88
C THR A 152 7.12 -8.31 1.97
N GLU A 153 7.87 -7.21 1.88
CA GLU A 153 8.84 -6.82 2.90
C GLU A 153 8.19 -6.47 4.24
N VAL A 154 7.00 -5.88 4.23
CA VAL A 154 6.23 -5.61 5.46
C VAL A 154 5.74 -6.91 6.09
N GLN A 155 5.20 -7.84 5.31
CA GLN A 155 4.78 -9.16 5.80
C GLN A 155 5.93 -9.93 6.46
N ALA A 156 7.14 -9.88 5.90
CA ALA A 156 8.32 -10.52 6.46
C ALA A 156 8.67 -10.03 7.89
N ARG A 157 8.07 -8.93 8.37
CA ARG A 157 8.20 -8.42 9.75
C ARG A 157 7.04 -8.84 10.67
N ASN A 158 6.33 -9.91 10.33
CA ASN A 158 5.18 -10.40 11.10
C ASN A 158 4.03 -9.36 11.17
N ILE A 159 3.77 -8.68 10.05
CA ILE A 159 2.68 -7.71 9.90
C ILE A 159 1.64 -8.29 8.94
N ALA A 160 0.42 -8.48 9.43
CA ALA A 160 -0.73 -8.83 8.61
C ALA A 160 -1.25 -7.55 7.93
N LEU A 161 -0.69 -7.25 6.75
CA LEU A 161 -1.04 -6.07 5.96
C LEU A 161 -2.31 -6.31 5.14
N ARG A 162 -3.33 -5.47 5.32
CA ARG A 162 -4.57 -5.45 4.55
C ARG A 162 -4.67 -4.16 3.75
N LEU A 163 -5.33 -4.23 2.60
CA LEU A 163 -5.59 -3.07 1.72
C LEU A 163 -7.08 -3.04 1.39
N GLN A 164 -7.75 -1.92 1.66
CA GLN A 164 -9.20 -1.78 1.48
C GLN A 164 -9.58 -0.42 0.93
#